data_AF-A0AA39VYU8-F1
#
_entry.id   AF-A0AA39VYU8-F1
#
_cell.length_a   1.000
_cell.length_b   1.000
_cell.length_c   1.000
_cell.angle_alpha   90.00
_cell.angle_beta   90.00
_cell.angle_gamma   90.00
#
_symmetry.space_group_name_H-M   'P 1'
#
loop_
_entity.id
_entity.type
_entity.pdbx_description
1 polymer ?
#
loop_
_entity_poly.entity_id
_entity_poly.type
_entity_poly.pdbx_seq_one_letter_code
_entity_poly.pdbx_strand_id
1 'polypeptide(L)'
;MLKIDRDGFLRLYSHDLSNSSGWSILWNNTNDGCAPRGLCGFNMFCVSSNQKPGCRCLPRFAEVNQGNRTSGCERNFTAESCKNKGRNYTIREEDNTIWEDATYSVLSQTSREDCSLACLDDCNCEVAIFKDGECKKQRLPLRYGKRSSKSEDSNVVFIKVEETTESSTDRIFPTREGKKEISTNIIIIIISCLFVFSLIVVVAIFGMVNHRYRVLLYRRNSHNGNIEFMEDVAPRSCSYAELERMTDGFKEEIGRGSSDQSLPEEQVILEEWVYQCFVNGELGQLVCDEEVEPKQLERIIKVALWCILDEPSLRPSMKKVLLMLEGTVDIPTPPNPTSFISTI
;
A
#
# COMPACT_ATOMS: atom_id res chain seq x y z
N MET A 1 -6.02 -16.49 -25.80
CA MET A 1 -5.34 -15.84 -24.65
C MET A 1 -6.38 -15.29 -23.69
N LEU A 2 -6.36 -15.66 -22.42
CA LEU A 2 -7.25 -15.13 -21.39
C LEU A 2 -6.49 -14.08 -20.56
N LYS A 3 -7.02 -12.87 -20.41
CA LYS A 3 -6.39 -11.83 -19.58
C LYS A 3 -7.41 -10.86 -18.99
N ILE A 4 -7.00 -10.17 -17.93
CA ILE A 4 -7.72 -9.02 -17.37
C ILE A 4 -7.18 -7.76 -18.05
N ASP A 5 -8.07 -6.97 -18.65
CA ASP A 5 -7.72 -5.71 -19.30
C ASP A 5 -7.60 -4.56 -18.30
N ARG A 6 -7.08 -3.41 -18.77
CA ARG A 6 -6.93 -2.19 -17.94
C ARG A 6 -8.26 -1.64 -17.40
N ASP A 7 -9.38 -2.02 -18.01
CA ASP A 7 -10.74 -1.68 -17.56
C ASP A 7 -11.32 -2.70 -16.56
N GLY A 8 -10.53 -3.69 -16.14
CA GLY A 8 -10.90 -4.66 -15.10
C GLY A 8 -11.80 -5.80 -15.58
N PHE A 9 -12.09 -5.91 -16.87
CA PHE A 9 -12.84 -7.03 -17.43
C PHE A 9 -11.93 -8.20 -17.79
N LEU A 10 -12.35 -9.41 -17.44
CA LEU A 10 -11.71 -10.65 -17.88
C LEU A 10 -12.22 -11.01 -19.27
N ARG A 11 -11.31 -11.07 -20.25
CA ARG A 11 -11.63 -11.32 -21.67
C ARG A 11 -10.81 -12.47 -22.24
N LEU A 12 -11.47 -13.30 -23.05
CA LEU A 12 -10.84 -14.35 -23.85
C LEU A 12 -10.65 -13.85 -25.28
N TYR A 13 -9.40 -13.86 -25.75
CA TYR A 13 -9.03 -13.44 -27.10
C TYR A 13 -8.68 -14.63 -27.98
N SER A 14 -9.13 -14.56 -29.24
CA SER A 14 -8.63 -15.39 -30.33
C SER A 14 -7.66 -14.60 -31.20
N HIS A 15 -6.68 -15.30 -31.77
CA HIS A 15 -5.84 -14.76 -32.82
C HIS A 15 -6.01 -15.65 -34.05
N ASP A 16 -6.49 -15.07 -35.14
CA ASP A 16 -6.52 -15.75 -36.43
C ASP A 16 -5.15 -15.62 -37.09
N LEU A 17 -4.50 -16.74 -37.38
CA LEU A 17 -3.18 -16.77 -38.02
C LEU A 17 -3.28 -16.60 -39.55
N SER A 18 -4.48 -16.78 -40.12
CA SER A 18 -4.72 -16.72 -41.57
C SER A 18 -4.96 -15.31 -42.07
N ASN A 19 -5.51 -14.44 -41.22
CA ASN A 19 -5.78 -13.05 -41.51
C ASN A 19 -4.87 -12.19 -40.63
N SER A 20 -4.10 -11.28 -41.22
CA SER A 20 -3.24 -10.33 -40.51
C SER A 20 -4.00 -9.31 -39.65
N SER A 21 -5.34 -9.43 -39.56
CA SER A 21 -6.16 -8.65 -38.63
C SER A 21 -6.02 -9.23 -37.22
N GLY A 22 -5.48 -8.42 -36.31
CA GLY A 22 -5.12 -8.80 -34.95
C GLY A 22 -6.25 -9.36 -34.07
N TRP A 23 -5.90 -9.58 -32.80
CA TRP A 23 -6.71 -10.24 -31.78
C TRP A 23 -8.19 -9.82 -31.73
N SER A 24 -9.10 -10.79 -31.71
CA SER A 24 -10.54 -10.60 -31.54
C SER A 24 -11.00 -11.08 -30.15
N ILE A 25 -12.01 -10.42 -29.58
CA ILE A 25 -12.60 -10.83 -28.29
C ILE A 25 -13.67 -11.89 -28.56
N LEU A 26 -13.48 -13.09 -28.00
CA LEU A 26 -14.46 -14.19 -28.07
C LEU A 26 -15.48 -14.14 -26.93
N TRP A 27 -15.05 -13.70 -25.74
CA TRP A 27 -15.88 -13.78 -24.54
C TRP A 27 -15.45 -12.78 -23.46
N ASN A 28 -16.41 -12.34 -22.65
CA ASN A 28 -16.28 -11.48 -21.48
C ASN A 28 -17.00 -12.09 -20.27
N ASN A 29 -16.47 -11.87 -19.07
CA ASN A 29 -17.07 -12.40 -17.83
C ASN A 29 -18.44 -11.83 -17.45
N THR A 30 -18.78 -10.64 -17.96
CA THR A 30 -20.03 -9.95 -17.64
C THR A 30 -20.37 -8.89 -18.68
N ASN A 31 -21.68 -8.68 -18.88
CA ASN A 31 -22.22 -7.60 -19.71
C ASN A 31 -22.54 -6.34 -18.90
N ASP A 32 -22.42 -6.41 -17.57
CA ASP A 32 -22.57 -5.25 -16.71
C ASP A 32 -21.28 -4.41 -16.73
N GLY A 33 -21.37 -3.23 -17.35
CA GLY A 33 -20.30 -2.24 -17.41
C GLY A 33 -19.74 -1.84 -16.04
N CYS A 34 -20.54 -1.99 -14.96
CA CYS A 34 -20.19 -1.63 -13.59
C CYS A 34 -19.77 -2.80 -12.71
N ALA A 35 -19.55 -3.99 -13.29
CA ALA A 35 -19.13 -5.16 -12.52
C ALA A 35 -17.70 -5.06 -11.97
N PRO A 36 -16.69 -4.53 -12.69
CA PRO A 36 -15.35 -4.35 -12.13
C PRO A 36 -15.36 -3.33 -10.97
N ARG A 37 -14.72 -3.69 -9.86
CA ARG A 37 -14.57 -2.80 -8.71
C ARG A 37 -13.54 -1.71 -9.01
N GLY A 38 -13.80 -0.50 -8.53
CA GLY A 38 -12.85 0.62 -8.60
C GLY A 38 -12.87 1.40 -9.92
N LEU A 39 -13.83 1.17 -10.81
CA LEU A 39 -14.03 1.99 -12.02
C LEU A 39 -14.35 3.46 -11.72
N CYS A 40 -15.04 3.68 -10.61
CA CYS A 40 -15.43 4.98 -10.09
C CYS A 40 -14.69 5.22 -8.78
N GLY A 41 -14.19 6.44 -8.56
CA GLY A 41 -13.51 6.85 -7.34
C GLY A 41 -14.43 6.90 -6.11
N PHE A 42 -13.95 7.48 -5.03
CA PHE A 42 -14.73 7.60 -3.79
C PHE A 42 -15.94 8.51 -3.95
N ASN A 43 -16.99 8.28 -3.14
CA ASN A 43 -18.18 9.13 -3.04
C ASN A 43 -18.96 9.31 -4.36
N MET A 44 -18.84 8.32 -5.24
CA MET A 44 -19.60 8.18 -6.47
C MET A 44 -20.10 6.74 -6.63
N PHE A 45 -21.01 6.54 -7.57
CA PHE A 45 -21.50 5.22 -7.93
C PHE A 45 -21.52 5.05 -9.45
N CYS A 46 -21.34 3.80 -9.87
CA CYS A 46 -21.36 3.42 -11.28
C CYS A 46 -22.78 3.13 -11.75
N VAL A 47 -23.13 3.67 -12.91
CA VAL A 47 -24.36 3.41 -13.66
C VAL A 47 -23.98 2.84 -15.02
N SER A 48 -24.47 1.64 -15.32
CA SER A 48 -24.24 1.00 -16.61
C SER A 48 -25.24 1.57 -17.63
N SER A 49 -24.75 2.17 -18.72
CA SER A 49 -25.57 2.66 -19.83
C SER A 49 -24.98 2.14 -21.14
N ASN A 50 -25.75 1.34 -21.89
CA ASN A 50 -25.31 0.68 -23.13
C ASN A 50 -23.97 -0.09 -22.96
N GLN A 51 -23.85 -0.89 -21.89
CA GLN A 51 -22.66 -1.67 -21.54
C GLN A 51 -21.40 -0.81 -21.22
N LYS A 52 -21.54 0.51 -21.14
CA LYS A 52 -20.45 1.42 -20.75
C LYS A 52 -20.64 1.89 -19.31
N PRO A 53 -19.58 1.87 -18.48
CA PRO A 53 -19.65 2.45 -17.14
C PRO A 53 -19.69 3.98 -17.22
N GLY A 54 -20.72 4.57 -16.61
CA GLY A 54 -20.79 5.98 -16.27
C GLY A 54 -20.68 6.16 -14.76
N CYS A 55 -19.83 7.07 -14.29
CA CYS A 55 -19.73 7.39 -12.87
C CYS A 55 -20.57 8.63 -12.56
N ARG A 56 -21.31 8.60 -11.45
CA ARG A 56 -22.08 9.74 -10.94
C ARG A 56 -21.71 10.01 -9.49
N CYS A 57 -21.43 11.27 -9.17
CA CYS A 57 -21.23 11.69 -7.79
C CYS A 57 -22.49 11.45 -6.96
N LEU A 58 -22.31 11.25 -5.66
CA LEU A 58 -23.39 11.41 -4.70
C LEU A 58 -24.04 12.80 -4.85
N PRO A 59 -25.35 12.94 -4.59
CA PRO A 59 -26.02 14.24 -4.58
C PRO A 59 -25.27 15.27 -3.73
N ARG A 60 -25.03 16.47 -4.29
CA ARG A 60 -24.28 17.59 -3.67
C ARG A 60 -22.77 17.36 -3.47
N PHE A 61 -22.21 16.32 -4.07
CA PHE A 61 -20.77 16.16 -4.23
C PHE A 61 -20.36 16.62 -5.63
N ALA A 62 -19.15 17.17 -5.73
CA ALA A 62 -18.54 17.62 -6.97
C ALA A 62 -17.31 16.76 -7.28
N GLU A 63 -17.01 16.59 -8.57
CA GLU A 63 -15.78 15.91 -8.99
C GLU A 63 -14.56 16.68 -8.48
N VAL A 64 -13.60 15.95 -7.87
CA VAL A 64 -12.34 16.55 -7.42
C VAL A 64 -11.55 17.09 -8.62
N ASN A 65 -11.50 16.30 -9.70
CA ASN A 65 -10.85 16.67 -10.95
C ASN A 65 -11.81 16.41 -12.10
N GLN A 66 -12.16 17.46 -12.83
CA GLN A 66 -13.11 17.39 -13.93
C GLN A 66 -12.68 16.37 -14.98
N GLY A 67 -13.54 15.38 -15.25
CA GLY A 67 -13.29 14.33 -16.25
C GLY A 67 -12.38 13.20 -15.79
N ASN A 68 -11.75 13.28 -14.61
CA ASN A 68 -10.99 12.17 -14.03
C ASN A 68 -11.85 11.37 -13.04
N ARG A 69 -12.46 10.29 -13.55
CA ARG A 69 -13.37 9.42 -12.78
C ARG A 69 -12.73 8.76 -11.57
N THR A 70 -11.42 8.53 -11.57
CA THR A 70 -10.73 7.87 -10.45
C THR A 70 -10.43 8.83 -9.30
N SER A 71 -10.50 10.14 -9.52
CA SER A 71 -10.29 11.14 -8.46
C SER A 71 -11.43 11.19 -7.44
N GLY A 72 -12.58 10.58 -7.73
CA GLY A 72 -13.73 10.58 -6.84
C GLY A 72 -14.43 11.93 -6.78
N CYS A 73 -15.32 12.06 -5.80
CA CYS A 73 -16.04 13.30 -5.53
C CYS A 73 -15.79 13.76 -4.10
N GLU A 74 -15.81 15.07 -3.90
CA GLU A 74 -15.74 15.71 -2.60
C GLU A 74 -17.02 16.51 -2.34
N ARG A 75 -17.30 16.74 -1.05
CA ARG A 75 -18.43 17.60 -0.68
C ARG A 75 -18.11 19.02 -1.09
N ASN A 76 -19.11 19.74 -1.60
CA ASN A 76 -18.99 21.16 -1.91
C ASN A 76 -19.00 22.07 -0.66
N PHE A 77 -18.86 21.52 0.55
CA PHE A 77 -18.91 22.25 1.81
C PHE A 77 -18.08 21.57 2.91
N THR A 78 -17.55 22.37 3.83
CA THR A 78 -16.85 21.89 5.03
C THR A 78 -17.82 21.25 6.02
N ALA A 79 -17.44 20.09 6.57
CA ALA A 79 -18.21 19.29 7.54
C ALA A 79 -18.36 19.93 8.95
N GLU A 80 -18.03 21.22 9.11
CA GLU A 80 -18.00 21.94 10.39
C GLU A 80 -19.38 22.41 10.89
N SER A 81 -20.47 21.70 10.58
CA SER A 81 -21.82 22.21 10.89
C SER A 81 -22.86 21.18 11.27
N CYS A 82 -22.50 20.02 11.82
CA CYS A 82 -23.52 19.21 12.50
C CYS A 82 -23.92 19.81 13.87
N LYS A 83 -23.04 20.61 14.50
CA LYS A 83 -23.30 21.25 15.81
C LYS A 83 -23.77 22.72 15.71
N ASN A 84 -23.53 23.38 14.58
CA ASN A 84 -23.93 24.76 14.37
C ASN A 84 -25.35 24.78 13.77
N LYS A 85 -26.30 25.41 14.46
CA LYS A 85 -27.72 25.57 14.09
C LYS A 85 -27.98 26.38 12.80
N GLY A 86 -26.99 26.49 11.91
CA GLY A 86 -27.02 27.38 10.74
C GLY A 86 -27.26 26.68 9.40
N ARG A 87 -27.27 25.34 9.34
CA ARG A 87 -27.47 24.58 8.10
C ARG A 87 -28.63 23.62 8.22
N ASN A 88 -29.54 23.67 7.25
CA ASN A 88 -30.66 22.74 7.12
C ASN A 88 -30.19 21.56 6.28
N TYR A 89 -30.10 20.39 6.90
CA TYR A 89 -29.87 19.15 6.19
C TYR A 89 -31.20 18.53 5.81
N THR A 90 -31.25 17.91 4.64
CA THR A 90 -32.38 17.12 4.16
C THR A 90 -31.89 15.76 3.69
N ILE A 91 -32.81 14.80 3.59
CA ILE A 91 -32.52 13.47 3.07
C ILE A 91 -32.99 13.43 1.61
N ARG A 92 -32.10 12.99 0.71
CA ARG A 92 -32.47 12.60 -0.65
C ARG A 92 -32.48 11.09 -0.75
N GLU A 93 -33.54 10.59 -1.35
CA GLU A 93 -33.67 9.17 -1.67
C GLU A 93 -33.00 8.90 -3.02
N GLU A 94 -32.25 7.81 -3.08
CA GLU A 94 -31.69 7.28 -4.32
C GLU A 94 -32.10 5.82 -4.52
N ASP A 95 -32.36 5.45 -5.77
CA ASP A 95 -32.79 4.10 -6.14
C ASP A 95 -31.64 3.09 -6.01
N ASN A 96 -31.94 1.89 -5.48
CA ASN A 96 -31.19 0.63 -5.53
C ASN A 96 -29.67 0.76 -5.79
N THR A 97 -28.97 1.50 -4.93
CA THR A 97 -27.53 1.72 -5.03
C THR A 97 -26.84 1.05 -3.86
N ILE A 98 -25.75 0.36 -4.16
CA ILE A 98 -25.01 -0.45 -3.18
C ILE A 98 -23.57 0.01 -3.21
N TRP A 99 -23.02 0.30 -2.04
CA TRP A 99 -21.59 0.50 -1.81
C TRP A 99 -21.01 -0.73 -1.11
N GLU A 100 -19.69 -0.80 -1.05
CA GLU A 100 -19.03 -1.76 -0.17
C GLU A 100 -19.53 -1.60 1.26
N ASP A 101 -19.74 -2.72 1.95
CA ASP A 101 -20.24 -2.69 3.31
C ASP A 101 -19.16 -2.13 4.25
N ALA A 102 -19.39 -0.89 4.69
CA ALA A 102 -18.64 -0.19 5.73
C ALA A 102 -19.58 0.29 6.84
N THR A 103 -20.61 -0.50 7.12
CA THR A 103 -21.65 -0.18 8.12
C THR A 103 -21.03 -0.09 9.51
N TYR A 104 -21.26 1.03 10.19
CA TYR A 104 -20.78 1.23 11.56
C TYR A 104 -21.89 1.10 12.60
N SER A 105 -23.16 1.12 12.17
CA SER A 105 -24.32 1.02 13.04
C SER A 105 -25.48 0.40 12.27
N VAL A 106 -26.14 -0.58 12.90
CA VAL A 106 -27.32 -1.26 12.40
C VAL A 106 -28.47 -1.02 13.38
N LEU A 107 -29.63 -0.61 12.87
CA LEU A 107 -30.88 -0.52 13.62
C LEU A 107 -31.84 -1.58 13.08
N SER A 108 -32.28 -2.50 13.95
CA SER A 108 -33.23 -3.56 13.58
C SER A 108 -34.66 -3.15 13.90
N GLN A 109 -35.63 -3.67 13.13
CA GLN A 109 -37.08 -3.41 13.29
C GLN A 109 -37.44 -1.92 13.23
N THR A 110 -36.73 -1.16 12.40
CA THR A 110 -36.97 0.27 12.24
C THR A 110 -37.90 0.52 11.05
N SER A 111 -38.71 1.59 11.09
CA SER A 111 -39.43 2.02 9.91
C SER A 111 -38.50 2.70 8.90
N ARG A 112 -38.99 2.83 7.66
CA ARG A 112 -38.30 3.56 6.60
C ARG A 112 -38.02 5.00 7.04
N GLU A 113 -39.01 5.63 7.67
CA GLU A 113 -38.97 7.00 8.16
C GLU A 113 -38.02 7.15 9.34
N ASP A 114 -38.03 6.20 10.28
CA ASP A 114 -37.12 6.20 11.43
C ASP A 114 -35.66 6.04 10.98
N CYS A 115 -35.40 5.22 9.96
CA CYS A 115 -34.05 5.06 9.40
C CYS A 115 -33.54 6.39 8.79
N SER A 116 -34.40 7.08 8.06
CA SER A 116 -34.12 8.39 7.48
C SER A 116 -33.79 9.43 8.57
N LEU A 117 -34.63 9.53 9.60
CA LEU A 117 -34.42 10.43 10.74
C LEU A 117 -33.16 10.07 11.53
N ALA A 118 -32.91 8.79 11.78
CA ALA A 118 -31.72 8.34 12.51
C ALA A 118 -30.40 8.69 11.79
N CYS A 119 -30.40 8.80 10.46
CA CYS A 119 -29.25 9.30 9.72
C CYS A 119 -29.17 10.84 9.74
N LEU A 120 -30.33 11.51 9.67
CA LEU A 120 -30.40 12.96 9.73
C LEU A 120 -29.87 13.51 11.06
N ASP A 121 -30.16 12.82 12.18
CA ASP A 121 -29.71 13.22 13.52
C ASP A 121 -28.25 12.82 13.82
N ASP A 122 -27.70 11.83 13.11
CA ASP A 122 -26.32 11.37 13.31
C ASP A 122 -25.32 12.19 12.50
N CYS A 123 -24.41 12.88 13.17
CA CYS A 123 -23.37 13.69 12.53
C CYS A 123 -22.39 12.90 11.67
N ASN A 124 -22.23 11.61 11.94
CA ASN A 124 -21.32 10.73 11.20
C ASN A 124 -22.03 10.01 10.05
N CYS A 125 -23.37 9.99 10.04
CA CYS A 125 -24.12 9.34 8.98
C CYS A 125 -24.13 10.21 7.73
N GLU A 126 -23.64 9.65 6.63
CA GLU A 126 -23.82 10.24 5.29
C GLU A 126 -24.86 9.50 4.48
N VAL A 127 -24.86 8.18 4.61
CA VAL A 127 -25.80 7.31 3.90
C VAL A 127 -26.39 6.32 4.88
N ALA A 128 -27.70 6.13 4.80
CA ALA A 128 -28.41 5.04 5.45
C ALA A 128 -29.09 4.16 4.42
N ILE A 129 -28.84 2.86 4.50
CA ILE A 129 -29.40 1.86 3.61
C ILE A 129 -30.50 1.13 4.37
N PHE A 130 -31.73 1.22 3.88
CA PHE A 130 -32.88 0.53 4.45
C PHE A 130 -33.26 -0.68 3.59
N LYS A 131 -33.28 -1.86 4.21
CA LYS A 131 -33.71 -3.11 3.58
C LYS A 131 -34.27 -4.05 4.64
N ASP A 132 -35.44 -4.63 4.37
CA ASP A 132 -36.07 -5.69 5.20
C ASP A 132 -36.22 -5.34 6.70
N GLY A 133 -36.49 -4.06 7.02
CA GLY A 133 -36.61 -3.59 8.41
C GLY A 133 -35.27 -3.35 9.12
N GLU A 134 -34.15 -3.54 8.43
CA GLU A 134 -32.82 -3.14 8.89
C GLU A 134 -32.39 -1.80 8.27
N CYS A 135 -31.83 -0.94 9.09
CA CYS A 135 -31.19 0.31 8.67
C CYS A 135 -29.70 0.26 8.95
N LYS A 136 -28.90 0.35 7.90
CA LYS A 136 -27.44 0.29 7.94
C LYS A 136 -26.85 1.67 7.67
N LYS A 137 -26.19 2.27 8.66
CA LYS A 137 -25.58 3.60 8.55
C LYS A 137 -24.12 3.50 8.13
N GLN A 138 -23.74 4.34 7.16
CA GLN A 138 -22.39 4.46 6.63
C GLN A 138 -21.89 5.90 6.66
N ARG A 139 -20.58 6.04 6.83
CA ARG A 139 -19.85 7.33 6.86
C ARG A 139 -18.95 7.44 5.63
N LEU A 140 -18.52 8.65 5.31
CA LEU A 140 -17.50 8.85 4.28
C LEU A 140 -16.14 8.24 4.67
N PRO A 141 -15.30 7.87 3.69
CA PRO A 141 -15.59 7.84 2.24
C PRO A 141 -16.37 6.58 1.83
N LEU A 142 -17.31 6.73 0.89
CA LEU A 142 -18.03 5.58 0.31
C LEU A 142 -17.23 4.96 -0.84
N ARG A 143 -17.14 3.63 -0.87
CA ARG A 143 -16.31 2.88 -1.83
C ARG A 143 -17.14 1.97 -2.72
N TYR A 144 -16.71 1.84 -3.98
CA TYR A 144 -17.22 0.88 -4.95
C TYR A 144 -18.74 0.92 -5.15
N GLY A 145 -19.31 2.13 -5.17
CA GLY A 145 -20.74 2.31 -5.41
C GLY A 145 -21.16 1.81 -6.79
N LYS A 146 -22.28 1.09 -6.86
CA LYS A 146 -22.91 0.69 -8.13
C LYS A 146 -24.43 0.69 -8.01
N ARG A 147 -25.10 1.08 -9.10
CA ARG A 147 -26.55 0.95 -9.24
C ARG A 147 -26.89 -0.48 -9.63
N SER A 148 -27.70 -1.14 -8.81
CA SER A 148 -28.17 -2.50 -9.09
C SER A 148 -29.36 -2.46 -10.03
N SER A 149 -29.30 -3.23 -11.12
CA SER A 149 -30.40 -3.35 -12.10
C SER A 149 -31.44 -4.40 -11.72
N LYS A 150 -31.23 -5.19 -10.65
CA LYS A 150 -32.17 -6.22 -10.21
C LYS A 150 -33.24 -5.61 -9.30
N SER A 151 -34.48 -5.62 -9.75
CA SER A 151 -35.64 -4.98 -9.10
C SER A 151 -36.20 -5.76 -7.90
N GLU A 152 -35.95 -7.07 -7.81
CA GLU A 152 -36.58 -7.94 -6.81
C GLU A 152 -36.01 -7.79 -5.38
N ASP A 153 -34.95 -7.00 -5.21
CA ASP A 153 -34.19 -6.85 -3.96
C ASP A 153 -33.89 -5.37 -3.64
N SER A 154 -34.72 -4.44 -4.12
CA SER A 154 -34.44 -3.01 -4.09
C SER A 154 -34.31 -2.48 -2.66
N ASN A 155 -33.11 -2.06 -2.29
CA ASN A 155 -32.88 -1.27 -1.08
C ASN A 155 -33.25 0.20 -1.34
N VAL A 156 -33.70 0.88 -0.29
CA VAL A 156 -33.87 2.34 -0.30
C VAL A 156 -32.61 2.95 0.30
N VAL A 157 -32.03 3.93 -0.41
CA VAL A 157 -30.83 4.63 0.04
C VAL A 157 -31.20 6.05 0.43
N PHE A 158 -30.92 6.42 1.67
CA PHE A 158 -31.04 7.77 2.18
C PHE A 158 -29.68 8.45 2.17
N ILE A 159 -29.58 9.58 1.50
CA ILE A 159 -28.35 10.37 1.39
C ILE A 159 -28.58 11.71 2.07
N LYS A 160 -27.74 12.02 3.05
CA LYS A 160 -27.77 13.30 3.76
C LYS A 160 -27.18 14.39 2.89
N VAL A 161 -27.97 15.44 2.62
CA VAL A 161 -27.57 16.58 1.78
C VAL A 161 -27.84 17.90 2.49
N GLU A 162 -27.05 18.93 2.19
CA GLU A 162 -27.31 20.30 2.65
C GLU A 162 -28.22 21.03 1.65
N GLU A 163 -29.31 21.63 2.16
CA GLU A 163 -30.22 22.46 1.39
C GLU A 163 -29.75 23.93 1.44
N THR A 164 -29.20 24.43 0.34
CA THR A 164 -29.01 25.87 0.14
C THR A 164 -30.28 26.42 -0.48
N THR A 165 -31.03 27.24 0.27
CA THR A 165 -32.01 28.15 -0.33
C THR A 165 -31.27 29.01 -1.35
N GLU A 166 -31.65 28.91 -2.63
CA GLU A 166 -31.21 29.82 -3.67
C GLU A 166 -31.68 31.24 -3.33
N SER A 167 -30.90 31.97 -2.55
CA SER A 167 -30.93 33.43 -2.60
C SER A 167 -29.97 33.83 -3.71
N SER A 168 -30.52 33.99 -4.90
CA SER A 168 -30.00 34.85 -5.94
C SER A 168 -29.81 36.27 -5.38
N THR A 169 -28.68 36.49 -4.71
CA THR A 169 -27.99 37.75 -4.77
C THR A 169 -26.56 37.43 -5.17
N ASP A 170 -26.25 37.86 -6.38
CA ASP A 170 -24.94 38.13 -6.90
C ASP A 170 -24.05 38.64 -5.74
N ARG A 171 -23.25 37.74 -5.15
CA ARG A 171 -22.19 38.16 -4.23
C ARG A 171 -21.06 38.63 -5.11
N ILE A 172 -21.22 39.87 -5.58
CA ILE A 172 -20.12 40.81 -5.77
C ILE A 172 -19.16 40.55 -4.62
N PHE A 173 -17.98 40.04 -4.95
CA PHE A 173 -16.85 40.05 -4.03
C PHE A 173 -16.74 41.48 -3.47
N PRO A 174 -16.91 41.71 -2.16
CA PRO A 174 -16.57 43.01 -1.64
C PRO A 174 -15.05 43.11 -1.73
N THR A 175 -14.56 43.86 -2.71
CA THR A 175 -13.30 44.58 -2.62
C THR A 175 -13.39 45.46 -1.39
N ARG A 176 -13.05 44.88 -0.23
CA ARG A 176 -12.76 45.65 0.98
C ARG A 176 -11.44 46.36 0.73
N GLU A 177 -11.51 47.56 0.16
CA GLU A 177 -10.63 48.64 0.58
C GLU A 177 -10.98 49.01 2.03
N GLY A 178 -10.68 48.09 2.94
CA GLY A 178 -10.48 48.43 4.34
C GLY A 178 -9.02 48.77 4.48
N LYS A 179 -8.69 50.03 4.76
CA LYS A 179 -7.45 50.36 5.46
C LYS A 179 -7.47 49.56 6.76
N LYS A 180 -6.89 48.36 6.72
CA LYS A 180 -6.67 47.54 7.91
C LYS A 180 -5.53 48.22 8.64
N GLU A 181 -5.86 48.97 9.69
CA GLU A 181 -4.91 49.13 10.77
C GLU A 181 -4.59 47.72 11.27
N ILE A 182 -3.39 47.26 10.91
CA ILE A 182 -2.87 45.96 11.32
C ILE A 182 -2.78 46.03 12.84
N SER A 183 -3.62 45.25 13.55
CA SER A 183 -3.53 45.16 15.00
C SER A 183 -2.11 44.76 15.35
N THR A 184 -1.43 45.53 16.21
CA THR A 184 -0.06 45.29 16.68
C THR A 184 0.17 43.84 17.14
N ASN A 185 -0.87 43.17 17.63
CA ASN A 185 -0.84 41.75 18.01
C ASN A 185 -0.52 40.79 16.85
N ILE A 186 -0.98 41.07 15.62
CA ILE A 186 -0.67 40.22 14.45
C ILE A 186 0.80 40.34 14.06
N ILE A 187 1.36 41.55 14.16
CA ILE A 187 2.79 41.80 13.87
C ILE A 187 3.66 41.04 14.88
N ILE A 188 3.29 41.02 16.15
CA ILE A 188 4.01 40.29 17.20
C ILE A 188 4.00 38.78 16.93
N ILE A 189 2.87 38.21 16.50
CA ILE A 189 2.78 36.78 16.16
C ILE A 189 3.67 36.45 14.96
N ILE A 190 3.66 37.28 13.92
CA ILE A 190 4.50 37.07 12.74
C ILE A 190 5.99 37.13 13.11
N ILE A 191 6.40 38.13 13.89
CA ILE A 191 7.79 38.26 14.36
C ILE A 191 8.19 37.06 15.22
N SER A 192 7.31 36.62 16.13
CA SER A 192 7.54 35.44 16.96
C SER A 192 7.70 34.16 16.14
N CYS A 193 6.81 33.93 15.16
CA CYS A 193 6.90 32.77 14.26
C CYS A 193 8.17 32.79 13.40
N LEU A 194 8.57 33.97 12.90
CA LEU A 194 9.80 34.12 12.12
C LEU A 194 11.04 33.86 12.96
N PHE A 195 11.05 34.29 14.23
CA PHE A 195 12.14 34.03 15.15
C PHE A 195 12.24 32.53 15.48
N VAL A 196 11.12 31.86 15.75
CA VAL A 196 11.07 30.41 15.99
C VAL A 196 11.54 29.63 14.76
N PHE A 197 11.10 30.03 13.56
CA PHE A 197 11.55 29.41 12.31
C PHE A 197 13.05 29.59 12.10
N SER A 198 13.59 30.79 12.37
CA SER A 198 15.03 31.06 12.29
C SER A 198 15.83 30.18 13.26
N LEU A 199 15.35 29.99 14.50
CA LEU A 199 15.99 29.09 15.46
C LEU A 199 16.00 27.63 14.99
N ILE A 200 14.89 27.14 14.42
CA ILE A 200 14.81 25.77 13.88
C ILE A 200 15.81 25.59 12.74
N VAL A 201 15.91 26.57 11.84
CA VAL A 201 16.87 26.54 10.72
C VAL A 201 18.32 26.54 11.24
N VAL A 202 18.64 27.35 12.26
CA VAL A 202 19.98 27.36 12.88
C VAL A 202 20.31 26.00 13.51
N VAL A 203 19.37 25.38 14.23
CA VAL A 203 19.55 24.04 14.82
C VAL A 203 19.75 22.99 13.72
N ALA A 204 18.97 23.06 12.64
CA ALA A 204 19.11 22.15 11.51
C ALA A 204 20.46 22.32 10.80
N ILE A 205 20.92 23.55 10.57
CA ILE A 205 22.24 23.83 9.99
C ILE A 205 23.34 23.35 10.93
N PHE A 206 23.26 23.62 12.24
CA PHE A 206 24.22 23.13 13.21
C PHE A 206 24.25 21.61 13.27
N GLY A 207 23.09 20.95 13.22
CA GLY A 207 22.97 19.49 13.10
C GLY A 207 23.61 18.96 11.83
N MET A 208 23.34 19.58 10.67
CA MET A 208 23.96 19.21 9.40
C MET A 208 25.47 19.43 9.39
N VAL A 209 25.97 20.54 9.95
CA VAL A 209 27.40 20.84 10.04
C VAL A 209 28.09 19.85 10.98
N ASN A 210 27.50 19.56 12.15
CA ASN A 210 28.05 18.56 13.05
C ASN A 210 27.98 17.15 12.47
N HIS A 211 26.92 16.81 11.74
CA HIS A 211 26.83 15.55 11.03
C HIS A 211 27.90 15.47 9.95
N ARG A 212 28.07 16.51 9.12
CA ARG A 212 29.12 16.58 8.11
C ARG A 212 30.52 16.56 8.73
N TYR A 213 30.72 17.24 9.85
CA TYR A 213 31.98 17.26 10.60
C TYR A 213 32.27 15.90 11.25
N ARG A 214 31.26 15.23 11.82
CA ARG A 214 31.37 13.85 12.33
C ARG A 214 31.67 12.86 11.22
N VAL A 215 31.00 12.97 10.08
CA VAL A 215 31.28 12.14 8.89
C VAL A 215 32.67 12.43 8.33
N LEU A 216 33.12 13.69 8.32
CA LEU A 216 34.48 14.05 7.89
C LEU A 216 35.54 13.62 8.90
N LEU A 217 35.26 13.66 10.20
CA LEU A 217 36.12 13.11 11.26
C LEU A 217 36.18 11.59 11.16
N TYR A 218 35.05 10.93 10.89
CA TYR A 218 34.99 9.48 10.64
C TYR A 218 35.81 9.12 9.40
N ARG A 219 35.67 9.90 8.31
CA ARG A 219 36.44 9.72 7.08
C ARG A 219 37.93 10.08 7.22
N ARG A 220 38.29 11.01 8.10
CA ARG A 220 39.69 11.38 8.38
C ARG A 220 40.36 10.40 9.34
N ASN A 221 39.62 9.89 10.34
CA ASN A 221 40.08 8.81 11.22
C ASN A 221 40.07 7.44 10.52
N SER A 222 39.30 7.25 9.46
CA SER A 222 39.41 6.07 8.58
C SER A 222 40.77 5.97 7.89
N HIS A 223 41.52 7.07 7.75
CA HIS A 223 42.91 7.01 7.29
C HIS A 223 43.92 6.80 8.43
N ASN A 224 43.50 6.88 9.71
CA ASN A 224 44.35 6.66 10.88
C ASN A 224 43.48 6.24 12.11
N GLY A 225 43.25 4.93 12.29
CA GLY A 225 42.87 4.35 13.59
C GLY A 225 41.50 3.62 13.68
N ASN A 226 41.59 2.30 13.58
CA ASN A 226 40.75 1.15 13.99
C ASN A 226 39.49 1.32 14.90
N ILE A 227 38.57 0.33 14.73
CA ILE A 227 37.37 -0.12 15.52
C ILE A 227 36.02 0.31 14.88
N GLU A 228 35.40 -0.46 13.98
CA GLU A 228 34.62 -1.73 14.15
C GLU A 228 33.10 -1.47 14.34
N PHE A 229 32.34 -1.51 13.24
CA PHE A 229 30.90 -1.85 13.19
C PHE A 229 30.52 -2.23 11.74
N MET A 230 30.57 -3.55 11.47
CA MET A 230 29.82 -4.34 10.48
C MET A 230 29.31 -3.63 9.21
N GLU A 231 30.17 -3.59 8.17
CA GLU A 231 29.79 -3.16 6.80
C GLU A 231 30.04 -4.25 5.73
N ASP A 232 30.52 -5.44 6.11
CA ASP A 232 31.08 -6.43 5.15
C ASP A 232 30.20 -7.67 4.84
N VAL A 233 28.86 -7.56 4.84
CA VAL A 233 28.00 -8.70 4.42
C VAL A 233 26.90 -8.32 3.42
N ALA A 234 27.07 -7.23 2.67
CA ALA A 234 26.31 -7.02 1.44
C ALA A 234 27.04 -7.71 0.28
N PRO A 235 26.36 -8.49 -0.60
CA PRO A 235 27.02 -9.08 -1.77
C PRO A 235 27.62 -7.95 -2.61
N ARG A 236 28.95 -7.91 -2.68
CA ARG A 236 29.69 -6.93 -3.47
C ARG A 236 29.59 -7.29 -4.95
N SER A 237 29.47 -6.27 -5.80
CA SER A 237 29.52 -6.45 -7.25
C SER A 237 30.97 -6.69 -7.68
N CYS A 238 31.27 -7.88 -8.20
CA CYS A 238 32.57 -8.18 -8.81
C CYS A 238 32.58 -7.77 -10.29
N SER A 239 33.74 -7.33 -10.78
CA SER A 239 33.95 -7.11 -12.21
C SER A 239 34.17 -8.44 -12.94
N TYR A 240 33.88 -8.49 -14.24
CA TYR A 240 34.07 -9.70 -15.06
C TYR A 240 35.51 -10.23 -15.02
N ALA A 241 36.51 -9.34 -15.04
CA ALA A 241 37.92 -9.73 -15.00
C ALA A 241 38.33 -10.36 -13.66
N GLU A 242 37.69 -9.94 -12.55
CA GLU A 242 37.89 -10.56 -11.24
C GLU A 242 37.23 -11.93 -11.18
N LEU A 243 36.01 -12.06 -11.71
CA LEU A 243 35.33 -13.34 -11.83
C LEU A 243 36.13 -14.33 -12.70
N GLU A 244 36.63 -13.89 -13.85
CA GLU A 244 37.46 -14.72 -14.74
C GLU A 244 38.75 -15.19 -14.05
N ARG A 245 39.36 -14.33 -13.23
CA ARG A 245 40.55 -14.68 -12.45
C ARG A 245 40.25 -15.68 -11.33
N MET A 246 39.17 -15.46 -10.57
CA MET A 246 38.78 -16.30 -9.43
C MET A 246 38.33 -17.69 -9.86
N THR A 247 37.79 -17.81 -11.06
CA THR A 247 37.22 -19.04 -11.61
C THR A 247 38.18 -19.79 -12.54
N ASP A 248 39.45 -19.38 -12.55
CA ASP A 248 40.50 -19.88 -13.45
C ASP A 248 40.01 -19.94 -14.93
N GLY A 249 39.34 -18.87 -15.36
CA GLY A 249 38.74 -18.75 -16.69
C GLY A 249 37.41 -19.50 -16.86
N PHE A 250 36.63 -19.66 -15.79
CA PHE A 250 35.35 -20.40 -15.78
C PHE A 250 35.48 -21.83 -16.30
N LYS A 251 36.61 -22.50 -16.00
CA LYS A 251 36.85 -23.89 -16.42
C LYS A 251 35.86 -24.89 -15.80
N GLU A 252 35.33 -24.54 -14.63
CA GLU A 252 34.33 -25.32 -13.91
C GLU A 252 33.01 -24.53 -13.85
N GLU A 253 31.90 -25.23 -14.10
CA GLU A 253 30.59 -24.60 -14.24
C GLU A 253 30.03 -24.21 -12.85
N ILE A 254 29.98 -22.92 -12.55
CA ILE A 254 29.56 -22.38 -11.23
C ILE A 254 28.03 -22.43 -11.02
N GLY A 255 27.30 -22.87 -12.05
CA GLY A 255 25.88 -23.16 -12.02
C GLY A 255 25.15 -22.66 -13.28
N ARG A 256 24.32 -23.51 -13.87
CA ARG A 256 23.26 -23.07 -14.78
C ARG A 256 22.11 -22.53 -13.95
N GLY A 257 21.73 -21.28 -14.18
CA GLY A 257 20.55 -20.67 -13.54
C GLY A 257 19.28 -21.51 -13.68
N SER A 258 18.21 -21.12 -13.00
CA SER A 258 16.97 -21.89 -12.76
C SER A 258 16.11 -22.27 -13.98
N SER A 259 16.65 -22.29 -15.20
CA SER A 259 15.93 -22.66 -16.42
C SER A 259 16.80 -23.54 -17.32
N ASP A 260 17.11 -24.76 -16.89
CA ASP A 260 17.28 -25.85 -17.85
C ASP A 260 17.00 -27.21 -17.18
N GLN A 261 16.00 -27.94 -17.68
CA GLN A 261 15.66 -29.30 -17.29
C GLN A 261 16.35 -30.28 -18.25
N SER A 262 17.63 -30.56 -18.02
CA SER A 262 18.27 -31.77 -18.54
C SER A 262 19.47 -32.13 -17.67
N LEU A 263 19.35 -33.23 -16.93
CA LEU A 263 20.29 -33.64 -15.88
C LEU A 263 21.00 -34.96 -16.25
N PRO A 264 22.33 -35.00 -16.11
CA PRO A 264 23.03 -36.11 -15.49
C PRO A 264 23.73 -35.70 -14.17
N GLU A 265 24.05 -36.73 -13.39
CA GLU A 265 24.46 -36.79 -11.98
C GLU A 265 25.75 -36.04 -11.62
N GLU A 266 25.66 -34.75 -11.26
CA GLU A 266 26.52 -34.12 -10.23
C GLU A 266 26.00 -32.70 -9.96
N GLN A 267 24.87 -32.58 -9.25
CA GLN A 267 24.40 -31.29 -8.75
C GLN A 267 24.67 -31.19 -7.26
N VAL A 268 25.56 -30.26 -6.88
CA VAL A 268 25.77 -29.87 -5.49
C VAL A 268 24.72 -28.83 -5.13
N ILE A 269 23.74 -29.19 -4.30
CA ILE A 269 22.73 -28.24 -3.82
C ILE A 269 23.41 -27.30 -2.83
N LEU A 270 23.32 -25.97 -3.08
CA LEU A 270 24.02 -24.95 -2.28
C LEU A 270 23.71 -25.06 -0.78
N GLU A 271 22.46 -25.35 -0.41
CA GLU A 271 22.06 -25.53 0.99
C GLU A 271 22.70 -26.76 1.64
N GLU A 272 22.84 -27.85 0.87
CA GLU A 272 23.44 -29.10 1.32
C GLU A 272 24.95 -28.92 1.48
N TRP A 273 25.59 -28.25 0.51
CA TRP A 273 27.01 -27.91 0.59
C TRP A 273 27.33 -27.01 1.78
N VAL A 274 26.54 -25.95 1.99
CA VAL A 274 26.70 -25.05 3.15
C VAL A 274 26.51 -25.81 4.46
N TYR A 275 25.56 -26.76 4.54
CA TYR A 275 25.37 -27.60 5.71
C TYR A 275 26.56 -28.56 5.93
N GLN A 276 27.13 -29.13 4.86
CA GLN A 276 28.34 -29.96 4.96
C GLN A 276 29.55 -29.15 5.45
N CYS A 277 29.76 -27.94 4.92
CA CYS A 277 30.80 -27.02 5.43
C CYS A 277 30.59 -26.70 6.92
N PHE A 278 29.33 -26.54 7.36
CA PHE A 278 29.00 -26.33 8.76
C PHE A 278 29.32 -27.55 9.65
N VAL A 279 28.95 -28.76 9.23
CA VAL A 279 29.23 -29.99 9.97
C VAL A 279 30.73 -30.29 10.03
N ASN A 280 31.44 -30.06 8.93
CA ASN A 280 32.88 -30.31 8.83
C ASN A 280 33.73 -29.23 9.50
N GLY A 281 33.12 -28.13 9.96
CA GLY A 281 33.83 -26.98 10.54
C GLY A 281 34.64 -26.19 9.52
N GLU A 282 34.36 -26.36 8.23
CA GLU A 282 35.06 -25.77 7.09
C GLU A 282 34.38 -24.48 6.60
N LEU A 283 33.74 -23.74 7.52
CA LEU A 283 32.97 -22.54 7.19
C LEU A 283 33.80 -21.46 6.48
N GLY A 284 35.13 -21.45 6.66
CA GLY A 284 36.02 -20.52 5.97
C GLY A 284 35.99 -20.63 4.44
N GLN A 285 35.55 -21.78 3.89
CA GLN A 285 35.35 -21.94 2.44
C GLN A 285 34.15 -21.12 1.92
N LEU A 286 33.26 -20.66 2.80
CA LEU A 286 32.10 -19.83 2.45
C LEU A 286 32.44 -18.34 2.33
N VAL A 287 33.66 -17.93 2.68
CA VAL A 287 34.08 -16.52 2.72
C VAL A 287 35.24 -16.29 1.76
N CYS A 288 35.09 -15.34 0.84
CA CYS A 288 36.13 -14.97 -0.12
C CYS A 288 37.01 -13.84 0.44
N ASP A 289 38.27 -14.15 0.76
CA ASP A 289 39.38 -13.21 1.04
C ASP A 289 39.17 -12.13 2.14
N GLU A 290 38.18 -12.29 3.03
CA GLU A 290 38.01 -11.46 4.23
C GLU A 290 38.16 -12.29 5.52
N GLU A 291 38.98 -11.81 6.47
CA GLU A 291 39.12 -12.42 7.80
C GLU A 291 37.88 -12.15 8.65
N VAL A 292 36.86 -13.00 8.52
CA VAL A 292 35.68 -12.99 9.40
C VAL A 292 35.99 -13.79 10.66
N GLU A 293 35.64 -13.24 11.84
CA GLU A 293 35.79 -13.97 13.11
C GLU A 293 35.01 -15.30 13.03
N PRO A 294 35.64 -16.46 13.28
CA PRO A 294 35.03 -17.77 13.04
C PRO A 294 33.73 -17.98 13.83
N LYS A 295 33.63 -17.37 15.02
CA LYS A 295 32.42 -17.40 15.86
C LYS A 295 31.26 -16.60 15.25
N GLN A 296 31.54 -15.49 14.60
CA GLN A 296 30.53 -14.67 13.92
C GLN A 296 30.05 -15.38 12.67
N LEU A 297 30.97 -15.97 11.91
CA LEU A 297 30.64 -16.76 10.73
C LEU A 297 29.75 -17.96 11.09
N GLU A 298 30.13 -18.74 12.11
CA GLU A 298 29.33 -19.86 12.61
C GLU A 298 27.93 -19.43 13.04
N ARG A 299 27.82 -18.28 13.72
CA ARG A 299 26.55 -17.72 14.14
C ARG A 299 25.65 -17.38 12.95
N ILE A 300 26.18 -16.67 11.96
CA ILE A 300 25.42 -16.26 10.77
C ILE A 300 24.94 -17.48 9.99
N ILE A 301 25.81 -18.47 9.80
CA ILE A 301 25.47 -19.71 9.09
C ILE A 301 24.38 -20.49 9.85
N LYS A 302 24.47 -20.59 11.18
CA LYS A 302 23.39 -21.19 11.99
C LYS A 302 22.06 -20.46 11.82
N VAL A 303 22.04 -19.13 11.84
CA VAL A 303 20.81 -18.34 11.62
C VAL A 303 20.26 -18.59 10.21
N ALA A 304 21.11 -18.57 9.19
CA ALA A 304 20.72 -18.80 7.80
C ALA A 304 20.08 -20.19 7.64
N LEU A 305 20.72 -21.24 8.16
CA LEU A 305 20.20 -22.61 8.14
C LEU A 305 18.84 -22.74 8.84
N TRP A 306 18.61 -22.02 9.96
CA TRP A 306 17.29 -21.98 10.62
C TRP A 306 16.21 -21.24 9.82
N CYS A 307 16.58 -20.22 9.05
CA CYS A 307 15.65 -19.42 8.26
C CYS A 307 15.20 -20.12 6.97
N ILE A 308 16.05 -20.98 6.40
CA ILE A 308 15.77 -21.68 5.13
C ILE A 308 15.08 -23.03 5.30
N LEU A 309 14.85 -23.52 6.54
CA LEU A 309 14.19 -24.80 6.79
C LEU A 309 12.88 -24.94 6.00
N ASP A 310 12.66 -26.06 5.31
CA ASP A 310 11.44 -26.25 4.52
C ASP A 310 10.16 -26.09 5.34
N GLU A 311 10.15 -26.66 6.55
CA GLU A 311 9.03 -26.63 7.48
C GLU A 311 8.86 -25.23 8.11
N PRO A 312 7.83 -24.45 7.75
CA PRO A 312 7.69 -23.06 8.19
C PRO A 312 7.48 -22.93 9.71
N SER A 313 6.93 -23.96 10.35
CA SER A 313 6.67 -23.99 11.79
C SER A 313 7.95 -24.06 12.64
N LEU A 314 9.06 -24.53 12.05
CA LEU A 314 10.37 -24.60 12.72
C LEU A 314 11.20 -23.32 12.53
N ARG A 315 10.82 -22.44 11.60
CA ARG A 315 11.54 -21.19 11.33
C ARG A 315 11.38 -20.22 12.50
N PRO A 316 12.46 -19.55 12.94
CA PRO A 316 12.38 -18.53 13.98
C PRO A 316 11.59 -17.29 13.50
N SER A 317 10.89 -16.63 14.43
CA SER A 317 10.31 -15.31 14.13
C SER A 317 11.41 -14.27 13.89
N MET A 318 11.11 -13.23 13.12
CA MET A 318 12.10 -12.17 12.82
C MET A 318 12.66 -11.51 14.09
N LYS A 319 11.84 -11.38 15.13
CA LYS A 319 12.28 -10.91 16.45
C LYS A 319 13.34 -11.84 17.06
N LYS A 320 13.17 -13.16 16.92
CA LYS A 320 14.12 -14.16 17.42
C LYS A 320 15.40 -14.17 16.57
N VAL A 321 15.29 -14.01 15.25
CA VAL A 321 16.43 -13.87 14.32
C VAL A 321 17.32 -12.70 14.71
N LEU A 322 16.74 -11.53 15.01
CA LEU A 322 17.50 -10.36 15.46
C LEU A 322 18.29 -10.64 16.75
N LEU A 323 17.66 -11.26 17.74
CA LEU A 323 18.33 -11.63 18.99
C LEU A 323 19.46 -12.65 18.76
N MET A 324 19.26 -13.60 17.85
CA MET A 324 20.28 -14.58 17.47
C MET A 324 21.49 -13.92 16.81
N LEU A 325 21.28 -12.93 15.92
CA LEU A 325 22.35 -12.18 15.25
C LEU A 325 23.09 -11.25 16.22
N GLU A 326 22.37 -10.55 17.10
CA GLU A 326 22.93 -9.71 18.17
C GLU A 326 23.73 -10.51 19.21
N GLY A 327 23.55 -11.84 19.27
CA GLY A 327 24.24 -12.70 20.21
C GLY A 327 23.67 -12.71 21.61
N THR A 328 22.46 -12.20 21.78
CA THR A 328 21.78 -12.14 23.08
C THR A 328 21.12 -13.46 23.44
N VAL A 329 21.00 -14.38 22.49
CA VAL A 329 20.49 -15.74 22.68
C VAL A 329 21.38 -16.77 21.97
N ASP A 330 21.55 -17.93 22.59
CA ASP A 330 22.26 -19.05 21.97
C ASP A 330 21.42 -19.67 20.84
N ILE A 331 22.11 -20.08 19.77
CA ILE A 331 21.47 -20.68 18.59
C ILE A 331 21.64 -22.20 18.67
N PRO A 332 20.55 -22.98 18.75
CA PRO A 332 20.63 -24.43 18.69
C PRO A 332 21.15 -24.90 17.32
N THR A 333 21.73 -26.10 17.26
CA THR A 333 22.19 -26.68 15.99
C THR A 333 20.99 -26.86 15.04
N PRO A 334 21.05 -26.33 13.80
CA PRO A 334 19.99 -26.50 12.83
C PRO A 334 19.86 -27.97 12.39
N PRO A 335 18.66 -28.46 12.05
CA PRO A 335 18.47 -29.82 11.55
C PRO A 335 19.06 -29.99 10.15
N ASN A 336 19.45 -31.23 9.80
CA ASN A 336 20.02 -31.55 8.49
C ASN A 336 18.96 -31.43 7.37
N PRO A 337 19.20 -30.64 6.31
CA PRO A 337 18.28 -30.48 5.18
C PRO A 337 17.94 -31.80 4.46
N THR A 338 18.88 -32.77 4.38
CA THR A 338 18.67 -34.05 3.67
C THR A 338 17.74 -35.03 4.41
N SER A 339 17.28 -34.70 5.63
CA SER A 339 16.47 -35.61 6.47
C SER A 339 15.06 -35.90 5.93
N PHE A 340 14.60 -35.20 4.89
CA PHE A 340 13.25 -35.39 4.31
C PHE A 340 13.24 -36.03 2.91
N ILE A 341 14.38 -36.20 2.26
CA ILE A 341 14.46 -36.84 0.93
C ILE A 341 14.39 -38.38 1.04
N SER A 342 14.53 -38.94 2.25
CA SER A 342 14.44 -40.39 2.50
C SER A 342 13.01 -40.93 2.71
N THR A 343 11.96 -40.15 2.47
CA THR A 343 10.55 -40.61 2.59
C THR A 343 9.72 -40.44 1.32
N ILE A 344 10.32 -40.65 0.14
CA ILE A 344 9.56 -40.86 -1.11
C ILE A 344 9.94 -42.20 -1.72
#